data_AF-A0A2T6CU13-F1
#
_entry.id   AF-A0A2T6CU13-F1
#
_cell.length_a   1.000
_cell.length_b   1.000
_cell.length_c   1.000
_cell.angle_alpha   90.00
_cell.angle_beta   90.00
_cell.angle_gamma   90.00
#
_symmetry.space_group_name_H-M   'P 1'
#
loop_
_entity.id
_entity.type
_entity.pdbx_description
1 polymer ?
#
loop_
_entity_poly.entity_id
_entity_poly.type
_entity_poly.pdbx_seq_one_letter_code
_entity_poly.pdbx_strand_id
1 'polypeptide(L)'
;MALRISPLVLGITLSLAAAFGLRAQDLRRPPTPADRQQFGSAGWPAARDQLQAALLAAYAPGGSQRPGSTGVTAFKSWLLLWKWADLLAQPEQPFGTQTADFQPAPDAKTNADLLDPTVVRDWISDEAFGAMLFSTLSPEDNATQVLKNLQDIAQASPAKFREYPALAIALAVVYDVPLPPYWPHHQVTQSLIPITNQSAAERFAYWSTANDAHDLLLDIRKLDPEQLKFLIDAPIDPAEFAWARKRVRLSRNEMPKAFSMIRYDRERLLGQQYSWTEGPYTLEEIYSKGGICVDQAYFASMVGKARGLPTLYFSGQGVDGGHAWFGYMKMDDKWELDCGRYENQNYATGEALDPQTWTPISDHELQFLAKRFRDTPLYAASQDDIMFAELFLASGQNDRALRAADSAISVCPENPDAWNEKTRILEKTQASLPVLRTHLEAAAKQFTSYRDLRVDYQVALAKVARAQGDSTTADTLERLALSQNKKKRSDLSVGIAADRLSSLVEQKQFDEAFKEYKKQINGLGKTGGGNFFYDIVEPFAMALKGAGDDAKAENAVALARKALRPEPGGILDVDMKQLENAISAKAGN
;
A
#
# COMPACT_ATOMS: atom_id res chain seq x y z
N MET A 1 -54.44 -36.01 50.42
CA MET A 1 -53.22 -36.57 49.83
C MET A 1 -52.85 -35.67 48.66
N ALA A 2 -52.08 -34.63 48.95
CA ALA A 2 -51.82 -33.50 48.03
C ALA A 2 -50.30 -33.40 47.82
N LEU A 3 -49.86 -33.54 46.57
CA LEU A 3 -48.46 -33.43 46.18
C LEU A 3 -48.03 -31.96 46.19
N ARG A 4 -46.98 -31.68 46.97
CA ARG A 4 -46.26 -30.40 47.00
C ARG A 4 -45.21 -30.37 45.91
N ILE A 5 -45.17 -29.26 45.16
CA ILE A 5 -44.10 -28.89 44.24
C ILE A 5 -43.10 -28.02 45.04
N SER A 6 -41.82 -28.39 45.02
CA SER A 6 -40.70 -27.61 45.58
C SER A 6 -39.95 -26.88 44.46
N PRO A 7 -39.47 -25.64 44.68
CA PRO A 7 -38.58 -24.94 43.76
C PRO A 7 -37.11 -25.09 44.21
N LEU A 8 -36.25 -25.51 43.29
CA LEU A 8 -34.77 -25.46 43.35
C LEU A 8 -34.36 -25.59 41.87
N VAL A 9 -33.58 -24.72 41.21
CA VAL A 9 -32.28 -24.16 41.54
C VAL A 9 -32.11 -22.89 40.67
N LEU A 10 -32.00 -21.72 41.28
CA LEU A 10 -31.43 -20.53 40.62
C LEU A 10 -29.93 -20.53 40.99
N GLY A 11 -29.12 -21.13 40.11
CA GLY A 11 -27.68 -21.21 40.26
C GLY A 11 -27.03 -19.86 39.97
N ILE A 12 -26.54 -19.25 41.03
CA ILE A 12 -25.66 -18.08 41.05
C ILE A 12 -24.42 -18.36 40.19
N THR A 13 -24.29 -17.68 39.05
CA THR A 13 -22.99 -17.42 38.41
C THR A 13 -22.57 -15.98 38.74
N LEU A 14 -22.27 -15.74 40.02
CA LEU A 14 -21.30 -14.70 40.38
C LEU A 14 -19.92 -15.30 40.09
N SER A 15 -19.44 -15.12 38.87
CA SER A 15 -18.02 -15.31 38.59
C SER A 15 -17.26 -14.21 39.31
N LEU A 16 -16.26 -14.60 40.09
CA LEU A 16 -15.35 -13.73 40.84
C LEU A 16 -14.75 -12.64 39.94
N ALA A 17 -15.34 -11.45 39.95
CA ALA A 17 -14.64 -10.21 39.63
C ALA A 17 -13.76 -9.87 40.86
N ALA A 18 -12.55 -10.42 40.89
CA ALA A 18 -11.55 -10.03 41.87
C ALA A 18 -11.12 -8.57 41.59
N ALA A 19 -11.70 -7.67 42.38
CA ALA A 19 -11.23 -6.36 42.81
C ALA A 19 -9.88 -5.85 42.27
N PHE A 20 -9.89 -5.26 41.07
CA PHE A 20 -9.06 -4.10 40.75
C PHE A 20 -9.96 -3.06 40.08
N GLY A 21 -10.70 -2.30 40.89
CA GLY A 21 -11.45 -1.14 40.40
C GLY A 21 -10.46 -0.12 39.84
N LEU A 22 -10.34 -0.07 38.52
CA LEU A 22 -9.51 0.93 37.85
C LEU A 22 -10.08 2.33 38.14
N ARG A 23 -9.22 3.28 38.52
CA ARG A 23 -9.62 4.65 38.89
C ARG A 23 -10.18 5.37 37.66
N ALA A 24 -11.17 6.25 37.86
CA ALA A 24 -11.63 7.16 36.81
C ALA A 24 -10.43 7.98 36.29
N GLN A 25 -10.21 7.96 34.97
CA GLN A 25 -9.07 8.63 34.35
C GLN A 25 -9.31 10.13 34.27
N ASP A 26 -8.37 10.93 34.80
CA ASP A 26 -8.35 12.37 34.56
C ASP A 26 -7.62 12.66 33.24
N LEU A 27 -8.37 12.70 32.14
CA LEU A 27 -7.83 12.95 30.80
C LEU A 27 -7.27 14.38 30.60
N ARG A 28 -7.37 15.25 31.61
CA ARG A 28 -6.80 16.61 31.58
C ARG A 28 -5.30 16.64 31.88
N ARG A 29 -4.75 15.57 32.46
CA ARG A 29 -3.30 15.36 32.68
C ARG A 29 -2.83 14.15 31.87
N PRO A 30 -1.56 14.09 31.44
CA PRO A 30 -1.04 12.88 30.79
C PRO A 30 -1.02 11.68 31.77
N PRO A 31 -1.01 10.43 31.25
CA PRO A 31 -0.89 9.23 32.07
C PRO A 31 0.48 9.18 32.76
N THR A 32 0.45 8.99 34.08
CA THR A 32 1.62 8.81 34.94
C THR A 32 2.20 7.40 34.81
N PRO A 33 3.43 7.16 35.28
CA PRO A 33 3.97 5.79 35.36
C PRO A 33 3.07 4.82 36.13
N ALA A 34 2.40 5.30 37.19
CA ALA A 34 1.45 4.49 37.95
C ALA A 34 0.21 4.13 37.14
N ASP A 35 -0.32 5.07 36.33
CA ASP A 35 -1.44 4.78 35.43
C ASP A 35 -1.05 3.68 34.43
N ARG A 36 0.12 3.81 33.77
CA ARG A 36 0.62 2.82 32.79
C ARG A 36 0.82 1.43 33.41
N GLN A 37 1.41 1.37 34.61
CA GLN A 37 1.62 0.10 35.33
C GLN A 37 0.30 -0.57 35.73
N GLN A 38 -0.71 0.22 36.10
CA GLN A 38 -2.02 -0.29 36.48
C GLN A 38 -2.70 -1.05 35.34
N PHE A 39 -2.65 -0.52 34.12
CA PHE A 39 -3.26 -1.17 32.95
C PHE A 39 -2.56 -2.49 32.58
N GLY A 40 -1.24 -2.53 32.62
CA GLY A 40 -0.49 -3.77 32.38
C GLY A 40 -0.82 -4.87 33.40
N SER A 41 -1.17 -4.50 34.63
CA SER A 41 -1.50 -5.46 35.70
C SER A 41 -2.94 -5.99 35.63
N ALA A 42 -3.87 -5.20 35.07
CA ALA A 42 -5.28 -5.57 34.93
C ALA A 42 -5.56 -6.47 33.71
N GLY A 43 -4.58 -6.61 32.81
CA GLY A 43 -4.70 -7.29 31.52
C GLY A 43 -5.03 -6.31 30.39
N TRP A 44 -4.35 -6.46 29.25
CA TRP A 44 -4.45 -5.53 28.11
C TRP A 44 -5.84 -5.44 27.48
N PRO A 45 -6.63 -6.52 27.33
CA PRO A 45 -8.00 -6.41 26.82
C PRO A 45 -8.91 -5.53 27.71
N ALA A 46 -8.83 -5.70 29.04
CA ALA A 46 -9.59 -4.88 29.98
C ALA A 46 -9.12 -3.42 29.98
N ALA A 47 -7.81 -3.19 29.86
CA ALA A 47 -7.24 -1.87 29.72
C ALA A 47 -7.71 -1.15 28.45
N ARG A 48 -7.71 -1.84 27.30
CA ARG A 48 -8.21 -1.34 26.02
C ARG A 48 -9.67 -0.89 26.17
N ASP A 49 -10.54 -1.77 26.65
CA ASP A 49 -11.99 -1.49 26.74
C ASP A 49 -12.28 -0.30 27.65
N GLN A 50 -11.58 -0.21 28.79
CA GLN A 50 -11.76 0.90 29.72
C GLN A 50 -11.27 2.23 29.13
N LEU A 51 -10.06 2.25 28.56
CA LEU A 51 -9.49 3.44 27.94
C LEU A 51 -10.36 3.90 26.77
N GLN A 52 -10.84 2.96 25.96
CA GLN A 52 -11.76 3.25 24.86
C GLN A 52 -13.03 3.93 25.37
N ALA A 53 -13.68 3.38 26.40
CA ALA A 53 -14.89 3.97 26.97
C ALA A 53 -14.63 5.40 27.48
N ALA A 54 -13.51 5.64 28.17
CA ALA A 54 -13.14 6.96 28.67
C ALA A 54 -12.86 7.96 27.55
N LEU A 55 -12.09 7.56 26.53
CA LEU A 55 -11.75 8.40 25.38
C LEU A 55 -12.99 8.72 24.53
N LEU A 56 -13.84 7.73 24.24
CA LEU A 56 -15.09 7.94 23.52
C LEU A 56 -16.06 8.81 24.29
N ALA A 57 -16.14 8.70 25.63
CA ALA A 57 -16.99 9.58 26.43
C ALA A 57 -16.50 11.04 26.40
N ALA A 58 -15.19 11.25 26.41
CA ALA A 58 -14.60 12.58 26.43
C ALA A 58 -14.51 13.23 25.04
N TYR A 59 -14.38 12.47 23.96
CA TYR A 59 -14.09 12.99 22.62
C TYR A 59 -15.07 14.10 22.16
N ALA A 60 -14.50 15.27 21.91
CA ALA A 60 -15.17 16.51 21.51
C ALA A 60 -14.31 17.26 20.46
N PRO A 61 -14.48 16.96 19.16
CA PRO A 61 -13.63 17.51 18.10
C PRO A 61 -13.86 19.02 17.88
N GLY A 62 -12.93 19.66 17.16
CA GLY A 62 -13.11 21.03 16.63
C GLY A 62 -12.74 22.19 17.56
N GLY A 63 -11.81 22.02 18.52
CA GLY A 63 -11.31 23.14 19.33
C GLY A 63 -10.01 22.85 20.08
N SER A 64 -9.11 23.84 20.14
CA SER A 64 -7.74 23.75 20.69
C SER A 64 -7.64 23.47 22.19
N GLN A 65 -8.77 23.45 22.92
CA GLN A 65 -8.85 23.14 24.35
C GLN A 65 -9.85 22.02 24.64
N ARG A 66 -10.32 21.32 23.61
CA ARG A 66 -11.24 20.19 23.76
C ARG A 66 -10.47 18.87 23.70
N PRO A 67 -10.93 17.83 24.40
CA PRO A 67 -10.40 16.47 24.23
C PRO A 67 -10.67 15.97 22.79
N GLY A 68 -9.66 15.98 21.93
CA GLY A 68 -9.76 15.57 20.52
C GLY A 68 -8.39 15.65 19.82
N SER A 69 -8.34 15.22 18.55
CA SER A 69 -7.11 15.09 17.74
C SER A 69 -6.28 16.38 17.60
N THR A 70 -6.92 17.55 17.65
CA THR A 70 -6.29 18.88 17.53
C THR A 70 -6.27 19.66 18.85
N GLY A 71 -6.73 19.05 19.94
CA GLY A 71 -6.94 19.71 21.21
C GLY A 71 -5.88 19.40 22.26
N VAL A 72 -6.29 18.95 23.45
CA VAL A 72 -5.42 18.86 24.63
C VAL A 72 -4.34 17.77 24.49
N THR A 73 -3.07 18.12 24.69
CA THR A 73 -1.91 17.18 24.62
C THR A 73 -2.09 15.95 25.50
N ALA A 74 -2.63 16.12 26.71
CA ALA A 74 -2.90 15.00 27.62
C ALA A 74 -3.81 13.94 26.99
N PHE A 75 -4.83 14.34 26.22
CA PHE A 75 -5.73 13.42 25.53
C PHE A 75 -4.97 12.55 24.52
N LYS A 76 -3.99 13.10 23.80
CA LYS A 76 -3.14 12.34 22.88
C LYS A 76 -2.27 11.30 23.59
N SER A 77 -1.69 11.64 24.74
CA SER A 77 -0.90 10.66 25.50
C SER A 77 -1.77 9.50 26.03
N TRP A 78 -3.02 9.77 26.42
CA TRP A 78 -3.99 8.71 26.75
C TRP A 78 -4.42 7.90 25.54
N LEU A 79 -4.61 8.55 24.39
CA LEU A 79 -4.90 7.88 23.12
C LEU A 79 -3.77 6.93 22.72
N LEU A 80 -2.52 7.36 22.86
CA LEU A 80 -1.35 6.54 22.59
C LEU A 80 -1.29 5.31 23.51
N LEU A 81 -1.62 5.47 24.80
CA LEU A 81 -1.73 4.34 25.73
C LEU A 81 -2.85 3.38 25.34
N TRP A 82 -3.98 3.89 24.83
CA TRP A 82 -5.04 3.05 24.28
C TRP A 82 -4.58 2.29 23.03
N LYS A 83 -3.86 2.93 22.10
CA LYS A 83 -3.30 2.26 20.90
C LYS A 83 -2.40 1.09 21.29
N TRP A 84 -1.55 1.28 22.31
CA TRP A 84 -0.76 0.19 22.89
C TRP A 84 -1.62 -0.92 23.49
N ALA A 85 -2.63 -0.57 24.30
CA ALA A 85 -3.51 -1.56 24.90
C ALA A 85 -4.30 -2.35 23.86
N ASP A 86 -4.74 -1.70 22.78
CA ASP A 86 -5.40 -2.35 21.65
C ASP A 86 -4.45 -3.33 20.95
N LEU A 87 -3.29 -2.86 20.51
CA LEU A 87 -2.27 -3.66 19.83
C LEU A 87 -1.83 -4.89 20.66
N LEU A 88 -1.64 -4.71 21.97
CA LEU A 88 -1.21 -5.77 22.89
C LEU A 88 -2.34 -6.75 23.23
N ALA A 89 -3.60 -6.33 23.13
CA ALA A 89 -4.77 -7.17 23.35
C ALA A 89 -5.17 -8.00 22.12
N GLN A 90 -4.63 -7.68 20.93
CA GLN A 90 -4.90 -8.44 19.72
C GLN A 90 -4.41 -9.90 19.87
N PRO A 91 -5.18 -10.87 19.35
CA PRO A 91 -4.78 -12.27 19.37
C PRO A 91 -3.58 -12.51 18.45
N GLU A 92 -2.77 -13.51 18.80
CA GLU A 92 -1.60 -13.97 18.04
C GLU A 92 -2.01 -14.33 16.61
N GLN A 93 -1.45 -13.61 15.65
CA GLN A 93 -1.56 -13.89 14.23
C GLN A 93 -0.32 -14.68 13.76
N PRO A 94 -0.48 -15.93 13.27
CA PRO A 94 0.64 -16.69 12.74
C PRO A 94 1.33 -15.98 11.57
N PHE A 95 2.65 -16.18 11.42
CA PHE A 95 3.39 -15.64 10.28
C PHE A 95 2.89 -16.22 8.95
N GLY A 96 2.68 -15.37 7.95
CA GLY A 96 2.20 -15.76 6.62
C GLY A 96 0.68 -15.86 6.47
N THR A 97 -0.11 -15.63 7.53
CA THR A 97 -1.57 -15.50 7.39
C THR A 97 -1.94 -14.06 7.02
N GLN A 98 -2.72 -13.89 5.96
CA GLN A 98 -3.24 -12.58 5.58
C GLN A 98 -4.24 -12.08 6.64
N THR A 99 -4.12 -10.80 7.02
CA THR A 99 -4.93 -10.20 8.09
C THR A 99 -6.43 -10.25 7.81
N ALA A 100 -6.85 -10.12 6.54
CA ALA A 100 -8.25 -10.17 6.13
C ALA A 100 -8.93 -11.53 6.36
N ASP A 101 -8.16 -12.63 6.33
CA ASP A 101 -8.67 -14.00 6.44
C ASP A 101 -8.49 -14.59 7.84
N PHE A 102 -7.85 -13.86 8.75
CA PHE A 102 -7.48 -14.37 10.05
C PHE A 102 -8.69 -14.46 10.99
N GLN A 103 -8.92 -15.67 11.51
CA GLN A 103 -9.89 -15.93 12.59
C GLN A 103 -9.14 -16.50 13.80
N PRO A 104 -9.13 -15.79 14.94
CA PRO A 104 -8.40 -16.24 16.11
C PRO A 104 -9.08 -17.45 16.75
N ALA A 105 -8.26 -18.37 17.27
CA ALA A 105 -8.75 -19.45 18.12
C ALA A 105 -9.34 -18.88 19.43
N PRO A 106 -10.36 -19.52 20.04
CA PRO A 106 -10.94 -19.04 21.30
C PRO A 106 -9.95 -18.90 22.47
N ASP A 107 -8.85 -19.64 22.43
CA ASP A 107 -7.76 -19.68 23.41
C ASP A 107 -6.45 -19.10 22.88
N ALA A 108 -6.51 -18.34 21.77
CA ALA A 108 -5.34 -17.68 21.21
C ALA A 108 -4.68 -16.77 22.26
N LYS A 109 -3.36 -16.88 22.38
CA LYS A 109 -2.55 -15.93 23.14
C LYS A 109 -2.73 -14.53 22.58
N THR A 110 -2.57 -13.54 23.43
CA THR A 110 -2.47 -12.15 22.98
C THR A 110 -1.05 -11.80 22.58
N ASN A 111 -0.87 -10.74 21.81
CA ASN A 111 0.45 -10.19 21.52
C ASN A 111 1.27 -9.94 22.79
N ALA A 112 0.64 -9.48 23.87
CA ALA A 112 1.32 -9.29 25.14
C ALA A 112 1.89 -10.57 25.76
N ASP A 113 1.24 -11.72 25.56
CA ASP A 113 1.69 -13.01 26.11
C ASP A 113 2.96 -13.53 25.42
N LEU A 114 3.32 -12.94 24.27
CA LEU A 114 4.48 -13.31 23.46
C LEU A 114 5.70 -12.41 23.73
N LEU A 115 5.52 -11.33 24.48
CA LEU A 115 6.52 -10.29 24.68
C LEU A 115 7.08 -10.28 26.11
N ASP A 116 8.32 -9.86 26.25
CA ASP A 116 8.94 -9.58 27.54
C ASP A 116 8.24 -8.38 28.20
N PRO A 117 7.65 -8.52 29.40
CA PRO A 117 6.96 -7.43 30.08
C PRO A 117 7.82 -6.19 30.35
N THR A 118 9.15 -6.33 30.41
CA THR A 118 10.09 -5.22 30.54
C THR A 118 10.19 -4.43 29.25
N VAL A 119 10.30 -5.12 28.11
CA VAL A 119 10.33 -4.49 26.78
C VAL A 119 9.03 -3.72 26.52
N VAL A 120 7.88 -4.34 26.82
CA VAL A 120 6.57 -3.69 26.72
C VAL A 120 6.50 -2.42 27.59
N ARG A 121 7.00 -2.48 28.82
CA ARG A 121 7.02 -1.32 29.72
C ARG A 121 7.87 -0.19 29.16
N ASP A 122 9.04 -0.49 28.63
CA ASP A 122 9.95 0.50 28.07
C ASP A 122 9.33 1.18 26.84
N TRP A 123 8.71 0.42 25.93
CA TRP A 123 8.03 0.97 24.76
C TRP A 123 6.83 1.85 25.11
N ILE A 124 6.01 1.41 26.07
CA ILE A 124 4.85 2.18 26.53
C ILE A 124 5.27 3.47 27.25
N SER A 125 6.45 3.49 27.88
CA SER A 125 7.00 4.68 28.51
C SER A 125 7.60 5.68 27.53
N ASP A 126 8.00 5.25 26.33
CA ASP A 126 8.54 6.11 25.28
C ASP A 126 7.44 6.56 24.31
N GLU A 127 6.86 7.74 24.58
CA GLU A 127 5.79 8.29 23.74
C GLU A 127 6.25 8.60 22.31
N ALA A 128 7.53 8.96 22.12
CA ALA A 128 8.05 9.28 20.79
C ALA A 128 8.18 8.00 19.95
N PHE A 129 8.70 6.92 20.54
CA PHE A 129 8.74 5.61 19.89
C PHE A 129 7.32 5.10 19.57
N GLY A 130 6.41 5.16 20.53
CA GLY A 130 5.02 4.76 20.32
C GLY A 130 4.35 5.56 19.20
N ALA A 131 4.49 6.89 19.19
CA ALA A 131 3.92 7.74 18.15
C ALA A 131 4.46 7.37 16.76
N MET A 132 5.78 7.13 16.64
CA MET A 132 6.42 6.71 15.38
C MET A 132 5.96 5.32 14.92
N LEU A 133 5.77 4.37 15.84
CA LEU A 133 5.26 3.03 15.52
C LEU A 133 3.84 3.13 14.98
N PHE A 134 2.92 3.80 15.70
CA PHE A 134 1.52 3.88 15.28
C PHE A 134 1.26 4.81 14.09
N SER A 135 2.21 5.68 13.73
CA SER A 135 2.15 6.40 12.44
C SER A 135 2.64 5.56 11.27
N THR A 136 3.35 4.46 11.54
CA THR A 136 3.91 3.57 10.51
C THR A 136 3.06 2.32 10.31
N LEU A 137 2.46 1.78 11.37
CA LEU A 137 1.60 0.60 11.29
C LEU A 137 0.41 0.81 10.34
N SER A 138 0.18 -0.16 9.46
CA SER A 138 -0.99 -0.24 8.58
C SER A 138 -1.91 -1.41 8.97
N PRO A 139 -3.19 -1.40 8.55
CA PRO A 139 -4.09 -2.52 8.77
C PRO A 139 -3.66 -3.85 8.10
N GLU A 140 -2.82 -3.77 7.07
CA GLU A 140 -2.28 -4.93 6.35
C GLU A 140 -1.13 -5.61 7.09
N ASP A 141 -0.46 -4.90 8.00
CA ASP A 141 0.68 -5.43 8.76
C ASP A 141 0.25 -6.60 9.67
N ASN A 142 1.12 -7.61 9.78
CA ASN A 142 1.04 -8.62 10.82
C ASN A 142 1.61 -8.05 12.13
N ALA A 143 0.73 -7.41 12.91
CA ALA A 143 1.06 -6.79 14.19
C ALA A 143 1.86 -7.71 15.14
N THR A 144 1.52 -9.00 15.21
CA THR A 144 2.24 -9.98 16.02
C THR A 144 3.70 -10.09 15.59
N GLN A 145 3.95 -10.23 14.28
CA GLN A 145 5.31 -10.37 13.77
C GLN A 145 6.09 -9.05 13.86
N VAL A 146 5.44 -7.89 13.64
CA VAL A 146 6.06 -6.58 13.88
C VAL A 146 6.62 -6.48 15.30
N LEU A 147 5.81 -6.81 16.31
CA LEU A 147 6.23 -6.73 17.71
C LEU A 147 7.35 -7.72 18.05
N LYS A 148 7.31 -8.94 17.49
CA LYS A 148 8.40 -9.92 17.65
C LYS A 148 9.69 -9.44 17.02
N ASN A 149 9.63 -8.91 15.79
CA ASN A 149 10.79 -8.33 15.11
C ASN A 149 11.41 -7.18 15.94
N LEU A 150 10.58 -6.27 16.47
CA LEU A 150 11.04 -5.17 17.33
C LEU A 150 11.70 -5.68 18.61
N GLN A 151 11.12 -6.68 19.27
CA GLN A 151 11.68 -7.28 20.48
C GLN A 151 13.03 -7.94 20.20
N ASP A 152 13.13 -8.73 19.12
CA ASP A 152 14.36 -9.42 18.74
C ASP A 152 15.49 -8.40 18.48
N ILE A 153 15.20 -7.31 17.79
CA ILE A 153 16.15 -6.21 17.57
C ILE A 153 16.54 -5.55 18.91
N ALA A 154 15.55 -5.20 19.75
CA ALA A 154 15.78 -4.53 21.02
C ALA A 154 16.64 -5.36 21.97
N GLN A 155 16.41 -6.67 22.04
CA GLN A 155 17.18 -7.58 22.88
C GLN A 155 18.59 -7.85 22.33
N ALA A 156 18.73 -7.99 21.02
CA ALA A 156 20.03 -8.22 20.39
C ALA A 156 20.95 -6.99 20.47
N SER A 157 20.41 -5.77 20.43
CA SER A 157 21.22 -4.54 20.44
C SER A 157 20.52 -3.34 21.12
N PRO A 158 20.34 -3.36 22.46
CA PRO A 158 19.53 -2.35 23.18
C PRO A 158 20.01 -0.90 23.03
N ALA A 159 21.33 -0.69 22.97
CA ALA A 159 21.90 0.64 22.78
C ALA A 159 21.62 1.17 21.36
N LYS A 160 21.79 0.31 20.34
CA LYS A 160 21.55 0.68 18.95
C LYS A 160 20.07 0.83 18.65
N PHE A 161 19.19 0.03 19.26
CA PHE A 161 17.74 0.19 19.12
C PHE A 161 17.28 1.62 19.48
N ARG A 162 17.80 2.18 20.58
CA ARG A 162 17.52 3.56 20.99
C ARG A 162 18.12 4.62 20.07
N GLU A 163 19.22 4.30 19.40
CA GLU A 163 19.89 5.20 18.45
C GLU A 163 19.24 5.17 17.06
N TYR A 164 18.64 4.04 16.68
CA TYR A 164 18.04 3.78 15.36
C TYR A 164 16.58 3.28 15.46
N PRO A 165 15.68 3.97 16.18
CA PRO A 165 14.30 3.49 16.37
C PRO A 165 13.54 3.42 15.03
N ALA A 166 13.75 4.38 14.13
CA ALA A 166 13.11 4.40 12.82
C ALA A 166 13.51 3.21 11.93
N LEU A 167 14.78 2.80 11.98
CA LEU A 167 15.27 1.61 11.27
C LEU A 167 14.67 0.33 11.84
N ALA A 168 14.54 0.23 13.17
CA ALA A 168 13.93 -0.91 13.81
C ALA A 168 12.46 -1.07 13.39
N ILE A 169 11.70 0.03 13.39
CA ILE A 169 10.30 0.05 12.93
C ILE A 169 10.19 -0.31 11.45
N ALA A 170 10.99 0.30 10.58
CA ALA A 170 10.96 0.00 9.14
C ALA A 170 11.28 -1.48 8.84
N LEU A 171 12.29 -2.05 9.50
CA LEU A 171 12.58 -3.49 9.37
C LEU A 171 11.44 -4.36 9.91
N ALA A 172 10.80 -3.94 10.99
CA ALA A 172 9.74 -4.72 11.60
C ALA A 172 8.52 -4.83 10.69
N VAL A 173 8.11 -3.74 10.01
CA VAL A 173 6.94 -3.69 9.12
C VAL A 173 7.21 -4.14 7.67
N VAL A 174 8.47 -4.22 7.23
CA VAL A 174 8.78 -4.75 5.89
C VAL A 174 8.92 -6.28 5.90
N TYR A 175 9.26 -6.85 7.07
CA TYR A 175 9.55 -8.27 7.25
C TYR A 175 8.59 -8.96 8.23
N ASP A 176 7.39 -8.40 8.41
CA ASP A 176 6.29 -8.99 9.16
C ASP A 176 5.46 -9.99 8.34
N VAL A 177 5.57 -9.92 7.00
CA VAL A 177 4.96 -10.86 6.05
C VAL A 177 6.02 -11.55 5.16
N PRO A 178 5.71 -12.72 4.56
CA PRO A 178 6.60 -13.38 3.61
C PRO A 178 6.87 -12.51 2.38
N LEU A 179 8.11 -12.60 1.87
CA LEU A 179 8.48 -11.97 0.60
C LEU A 179 7.59 -12.52 -0.54
N PRO A 180 7.02 -11.66 -1.40
CA PRO A 180 6.20 -12.12 -2.51
C PRO A 180 6.99 -13.02 -3.48
N PRO A 181 6.36 -14.07 -4.07
CA PRO A 181 7.04 -15.00 -4.97
C PRO A 181 7.50 -14.35 -6.28
N TYR A 182 6.95 -13.19 -6.63
CA TYR A 182 7.30 -12.43 -7.83
C TYR A 182 8.37 -11.36 -7.58
N TRP A 183 8.86 -11.19 -6.34
CA TRP A 183 9.92 -10.23 -6.05
C TRP A 183 11.26 -10.70 -6.65
N PRO A 184 12.08 -9.81 -7.25
CA PRO A 184 11.89 -8.35 -7.40
C PRO A 184 11.01 -7.97 -8.59
N HIS A 185 10.84 -8.87 -9.56
CA HIS A 185 9.95 -8.73 -10.71
C HIS A 185 9.65 -10.09 -11.35
N HIS A 186 8.55 -10.20 -12.09
CA HIS A 186 8.09 -11.44 -12.72
C HIS A 186 9.05 -12.05 -13.77
N GLN A 187 10.02 -11.27 -14.28
CA GLN A 187 10.99 -11.70 -15.30
C GLN A 187 12.24 -12.41 -14.73
N VAL A 188 12.26 -12.79 -13.46
CA VAL A 188 13.32 -13.63 -12.88
C VAL A 188 12.72 -14.71 -11.99
N THR A 189 13.25 -15.93 -12.10
CA THR A 189 12.89 -17.00 -11.17
C THR A 189 13.50 -16.73 -9.80
N GLN A 190 12.67 -16.74 -8.75
CA GLN A 190 13.10 -16.35 -7.41
C GLN A 190 14.29 -17.17 -6.86
N SER A 191 14.40 -18.45 -7.24
CA SER A 191 15.50 -19.33 -6.83
C SER A 191 16.87 -18.95 -7.40
N LEU A 192 16.93 -18.08 -8.41
CA LEU A 192 18.19 -17.57 -8.96
C LEU A 192 18.74 -16.38 -8.18
N ILE A 193 17.91 -15.75 -7.35
CA ILE A 193 18.27 -14.55 -6.60
C ILE A 193 19.00 -14.98 -5.32
N PRO A 194 20.10 -14.30 -4.92
CA PRO A 194 20.81 -14.59 -3.69
C PRO A 194 20.04 -14.09 -2.45
N ILE A 195 18.83 -14.59 -2.22
CA ILE A 195 18.01 -14.23 -1.05
C ILE A 195 18.64 -14.82 0.21
N THR A 196 18.70 -14.02 1.28
CA THR A 196 19.22 -14.42 2.58
C THR A 196 18.10 -14.60 3.61
N ASN A 197 18.29 -15.56 4.52
CA ASN A 197 17.39 -15.84 5.64
C ASN A 197 17.77 -15.08 6.92
N GLN A 198 18.44 -13.93 6.80
CA GLN A 198 18.77 -13.09 7.95
C GLN A 198 17.50 -12.68 8.72
N SER A 199 17.59 -12.80 10.04
CA SER A 199 16.61 -12.26 10.98
C SER A 199 16.55 -10.73 10.95
N ALA A 200 15.47 -10.16 11.48
CA ALA A 200 15.32 -8.70 11.59
C ALA A 200 16.48 -8.07 12.39
N ALA A 201 16.95 -8.73 13.46
CA ALA A 201 18.10 -8.30 14.26
C ALA A 201 19.42 -8.30 13.48
N GLU A 202 19.68 -9.31 12.64
CA GLU A 202 20.87 -9.35 11.79
C GLU A 202 20.85 -8.26 10.71
N ARG A 203 19.68 -8.03 10.08
CA ARG A 203 19.50 -6.93 9.12
C ARG A 203 19.71 -5.56 9.78
N PHE A 204 19.18 -5.39 10.98
CA PHE A 204 19.36 -4.17 11.77
C PHE A 204 20.83 -3.92 12.11
N ALA A 205 21.55 -4.96 12.56
CA ALA A 205 22.98 -4.88 12.86
C ALA A 205 23.80 -4.51 11.63
N TYR A 206 23.48 -5.09 10.46
CA TYR A 206 24.14 -4.78 9.20
C TYR A 206 24.00 -3.29 8.83
N TRP A 207 22.78 -2.75 8.81
CA TRP A 207 22.53 -1.37 8.39
C TRP A 207 23.07 -0.34 9.38
N SER A 208 22.91 -0.58 10.69
CA SER A 208 23.48 0.29 11.72
C SER A 208 25.01 0.31 11.68
N THR A 209 25.66 -0.85 11.49
CA THR A 209 27.12 -0.94 11.33
C THR A 209 27.60 -0.21 10.08
N ALA A 210 26.93 -0.37 8.94
CA ALA A 210 27.29 0.33 7.71
C ALA A 210 27.18 1.86 7.86
N ASN A 211 26.17 2.33 8.58
CA ASN A 211 25.99 3.76 8.87
C ASN A 211 27.06 4.30 9.82
N ASP A 212 27.36 3.57 10.90
CA ASP A 212 28.41 3.93 11.87
C ASP A 212 29.81 3.97 11.24
N ALA A 213 30.06 3.07 10.28
CA ALA A 213 31.31 3.05 9.50
C ALA A 213 31.39 4.16 8.45
N HIS A 214 30.35 4.98 8.28
CA HIS A 214 30.23 5.99 7.23
C HIS A 214 30.34 5.43 5.80
N ASP A 215 29.89 4.19 5.59
CA ASP A 215 29.87 3.55 4.26
C ASP A 215 28.67 4.00 3.39
N LEU A 216 27.70 4.67 4.02
CA LEU A 216 26.47 5.15 3.41
C LEU A 216 26.59 6.63 2.99
N LEU A 217 25.84 7.02 1.96
CA LEU A 217 25.74 8.39 1.45
C LEU A 217 24.84 9.28 2.31
N LEU A 218 23.92 8.67 3.06
CA LEU A 218 23.02 9.34 4.00
C LEU A 218 23.24 8.78 5.39
N ASP A 219 23.04 9.65 6.40
CA ASP A 219 22.91 9.21 7.77
C ASP A 219 21.49 8.70 7.99
N ILE A 220 21.33 7.37 8.03
CA ILE A 220 20.01 6.73 8.09
C ILE A 220 19.28 7.00 9.42
N ARG A 221 19.96 7.56 10.43
CA ARG A 221 19.32 8.06 11.67
C ARG A 221 18.38 9.24 11.42
N LYS A 222 18.55 9.95 10.29
CA LYS A 222 17.75 11.15 9.94
C LYS A 222 16.54 10.83 9.07
N LEU A 223 16.44 9.59 8.60
CA LEU A 223 15.34 9.13 7.78
C LEU A 223 14.22 8.60 8.68
N ASP A 224 12.97 8.86 8.28
CA ASP A 224 11.79 8.29 8.93
C ASP A 224 11.54 6.84 8.43
N PRO A 225 10.68 6.06 9.11
CA PRO A 225 10.35 4.71 8.66
C PRO A 225 9.78 4.63 7.24
N GLU A 226 8.99 5.63 6.82
CA GLU A 226 8.35 5.69 5.50
C GLU A 226 9.39 5.83 4.37
N GLN A 227 10.52 6.48 4.64
CA GLN A 227 11.67 6.54 3.74
C GLN A 227 12.55 5.29 3.83
N LEU A 228 12.77 4.80 5.05
CA LEU A 228 13.68 3.67 5.31
C LEU A 228 13.19 2.36 4.69
N LYS A 229 11.87 2.13 4.60
CA LYS A 229 11.33 0.92 3.97
C LYS A 229 11.84 0.73 2.53
N PHE A 230 12.04 1.82 1.78
CA PHE A 230 12.61 1.79 0.41
C PHE A 230 14.14 1.65 0.37
N LEU A 231 14.81 1.55 1.52
CA LEU A 231 16.23 1.24 1.62
C LEU A 231 16.46 -0.23 1.99
N ILE A 232 15.60 -0.80 2.85
CA ILE A 232 15.85 -2.07 3.54
C ILE A 232 15.04 -3.27 3.02
N ASP A 233 14.24 -3.06 1.99
CA ASP A 233 13.31 -3.98 1.31
C ASP A 233 13.96 -5.04 0.40
N ALA A 234 15.29 -5.10 0.35
CA ALA A 234 15.99 -6.08 -0.46
C ALA A 234 16.62 -7.15 0.43
N PRO A 235 15.99 -8.34 0.58
CA PRO A 235 16.53 -9.42 1.40
C PRO A 235 17.60 -10.24 0.69
N ILE A 236 18.56 -9.58 0.04
CA ILE A 236 19.67 -10.24 -0.64
C ILE A 236 20.86 -10.44 0.32
N ASP A 237 21.77 -11.34 -0.04
CA ASP A 237 23.03 -11.55 0.65
C ASP A 237 23.79 -10.21 0.81
N PRO A 238 24.20 -9.82 2.03
CA PRO A 238 25.01 -8.63 2.25
C PRO A 238 26.28 -8.53 1.39
N ALA A 239 26.80 -9.66 0.89
CA ALA A 239 27.90 -9.71 -0.07
C ALA A 239 27.57 -8.95 -1.36
N GLU A 240 26.32 -8.94 -1.82
CA GLU A 240 25.87 -8.18 -3.00
C GLU A 240 26.02 -6.67 -2.76
N PHE A 241 25.57 -6.19 -1.60
CA PHE A 241 25.73 -4.78 -1.24
C PHE A 241 27.20 -4.40 -1.04
N ALA A 242 28.01 -5.28 -0.44
CA ALA A 242 29.44 -5.06 -0.29
C ALA A 242 30.15 -4.99 -1.66
N TRP A 243 29.79 -5.88 -2.59
CA TRP A 243 30.26 -5.85 -3.97
C TRP A 243 29.87 -4.53 -4.64
N ALA A 244 28.60 -4.12 -4.56
CA ALA A 244 28.11 -2.89 -5.17
C ALA A 244 28.83 -1.65 -4.63
N ARG A 245 28.98 -1.54 -3.30
CA ARG A 245 29.75 -0.46 -2.66
C ARG A 245 31.19 -0.42 -3.13
N LYS A 246 31.83 -1.58 -3.31
CA LYS A 246 33.23 -1.65 -3.75
C LYS A 246 33.38 -1.29 -5.23
N ARG A 247 32.50 -1.81 -6.09
CA ARG A 247 32.63 -1.75 -7.55
C ARG A 247 32.03 -0.49 -8.16
N VAL A 248 30.92 0.00 -7.61
CA VAL A 248 30.14 1.12 -8.15
C VAL A 248 30.24 2.34 -7.22
N ARG A 249 31.17 3.24 -7.53
CA ARG A 249 31.48 4.43 -6.72
C ARG A 249 30.80 5.69 -7.26
N LEU A 250 29.47 5.64 -7.39
CA LEU A 250 28.69 6.81 -7.78
C LEU A 250 28.41 7.71 -6.56
N SER A 251 28.49 9.02 -6.79
CA SER A 251 27.93 10.01 -5.86
C SER A 251 26.41 10.05 -5.96
N ARG A 252 25.74 10.69 -4.99
CA ARG A 252 24.27 10.84 -4.98
C ARG A 252 23.74 11.45 -6.27
N ASN A 253 24.39 12.50 -6.80
CA ASN A 253 23.97 13.16 -8.04
C ASN A 253 24.22 12.34 -9.30
N GLU A 254 25.14 11.38 -9.24
CA GLU A 254 25.50 10.52 -10.38
C GLU A 254 24.74 9.20 -10.38
N MET A 255 23.91 8.94 -9.38
CA MET A 255 23.13 7.71 -9.28
C MET A 255 22.32 7.37 -10.54
N PRO A 256 21.76 8.32 -11.33
CA PRO A 256 21.09 7.99 -12.59
C PRO A 256 21.96 7.22 -13.59
N LYS A 257 23.30 7.38 -13.53
CA LYS A 257 24.24 6.65 -14.39
C LYS A 257 24.25 5.15 -14.12
N ALA A 258 23.81 4.69 -12.93
CA ALA A 258 23.80 3.27 -12.58
C ALA A 258 22.99 2.42 -13.57
N PHE A 259 21.88 2.97 -14.08
CA PHE A 259 21.02 2.29 -15.06
C PHE A 259 21.76 1.95 -16.36
N SER A 260 22.48 2.94 -16.91
CA SER A 260 23.21 2.78 -18.19
C SER A 260 24.59 2.12 -18.05
N MET A 261 25.00 1.76 -16.83
CA MET A 261 26.20 0.92 -16.63
C MET A 261 25.98 -0.52 -17.11
N ILE A 262 24.73 -0.97 -17.16
CA ILE A 262 24.36 -2.29 -17.66
C ILE A 262 24.12 -2.20 -19.16
N ARG A 263 24.89 -2.98 -19.94
CA ARG A 263 24.73 -3.06 -21.40
C ARG A 263 23.36 -3.64 -21.74
N TYR A 264 22.61 -2.94 -22.58
CA TYR A 264 21.29 -3.40 -23.04
C TYR A 264 21.42 -4.62 -23.96
N ASP A 265 20.76 -5.72 -23.62
CA ASP A 265 20.75 -6.95 -24.41
C ASP A 265 19.60 -6.95 -25.44
N ARG A 266 19.93 -6.55 -26.68
CA ARG A 266 18.97 -6.54 -27.78
C ARG A 266 18.65 -7.94 -28.32
N GLU A 267 19.56 -8.89 -28.18
CA GLU A 267 19.34 -10.25 -28.69
C GLU A 267 18.30 -10.95 -27.83
N ARG A 268 18.37 -10.77 -26.51
CA ARG A 268 17.35 -11.24 -25.56
C ARG A 268 15.97 -10.64 -25.86
N LEU A 269 15.90 -9.34 -26.14
CA LEU A 269 14.66 -8.66 -26.52
C LEU A 269 14.07 -9.22 -27.83
N LEU A 270 14.87 -9.26 -28.90
CA LEU A 270 14.40 -9.72 -30.23
C LEU A 270 14.08 -11.22 -30.24
N GLY A 271 14.77 -11.99 -29.41
CA GLY A 271 14.51 -13.42 -29.19
C GLY A 271 13.36 -13.70 -28.22
N GLN A 272 12.66 -12.67 -27.70
CA GLN A 272 11.56 -12.79 -26.73
C GLN A 272 11.94 -13.53 -25.45
N GLN A 273 13.22 -13.51 -25.09
CA GLN A 273 13.73 -14.16 -23.89
C GLN A 273 13.57 -13.22 -22.69
N TYR A 274 12.33 -12.84 -22.37
CA TYR A 274 12.10 -11.82 -21.33
C TYR A 274 12.52 -12.27 -19.94
N SER A 275 12.53 -13.57 -19.64
CA SER A 275 13.03 -14.07 -18.36
C SER A 275 14.56 -14.16 -18.33
N TRP A 276 15.16 -13.93 -17.17
CA TRP A 276 16.60 -14.08 -16.98
C TRP A 276 17.05 -15.54 -17.16
N THR A 277 18.07 -15.77 -17.98
CA THR A 277 18.57 -17.11 -18.36
C THR A 277 20.06 -17.33 -18.10
N GLU A 278 20.78 -16.32 -17.64
CA GLU A 278 22.26 -16.32 -17.54
C GLU A 278 22.78 -16.91 -16.21
N GLY A 279 21.98 -17.70 -15.50
CA GLY A 279 22.35 -18.33 -14.22
C GLY A 279 21.97 -17.48 -13.00
N PRO A 280 22.76 -17.46 -11.91
CA PRO A 280 22.45 -16.69 -10.71
C PRO A 280 22.20 -15.21 -11.00
N TYR A 281 21.14 -14.65 -10.43
CA TYR A 281 20.74 -13.26 -10.61
C TYR A 281 21.43 -12.36 -9.58
N THR A 282 22.76 -12.27 -9.70
CA THR A 282 23.61 -11.42 -8.85
C THR A 282 23.93 -10.10 -9.54
N LEU A 283 24.29 -9.07 -8.77
CA LEU A 283 24.71 -7.78 -9.29
C LEU A 283 25.97 -7.89 -10.16
N GLU A 284 26.86 -8.83 -9.84
CA GLU A 284 28.06 -9.09 -10.63
C GLU A 284 27.73 -9.72 -11.99
N GLU A 285 26.82 -10.70 -12.03
CA GLU A 285 26.40 -11.32 -13.28
C GLU A 285 25.66 -10.33 -14.17
N ILE A 286 24.70 -9.56 -13.63
CA ILE A 286 23.98 -8.51 -14.39
C ILE A 286 24.98 -7.48 -14.95
N TYR A 287 25.97 -7.07 -14.15
CA TYR A 287 27.00 -6.14 -14.59
C TYR A 287 27.88 -6.69 -15.73
N SER A 288 28.21 -7.98 -15.70
CA SER A 288 29.12 -8.58 -16.68
C SER A 288 28.42 -9.01 -17.97
N LYS A 289 27.21 -9.56 -17.87
CA LYS A 289 26.44 -10.11 -19.00
C LYS A 289 25.66 -9.02 -19.73
N GLY A 290 25.19 -8.02 -18.99
CA GLY A 290 24.17 -7.10 -19.46
C GLY A 290 22.78 -7.63 -19.16
N GLY A 291 21.77 -6.93 -19.68
CA GLY A 291 20.36 -7.29 -19.48
C GLY A 291 19.43 -6.34 -20.21
N ILE A 292 18.13 -6.54 -20.05
CA ILE A 292 17.08 -5.63 -20.54
C ILE A 292 16.65 -4.68 -19.41
N CYS A 293 15.64 -3.84 -19.66
CA CYS A 293 15.29 -2.73 -18.77
C CYS A 293 15.00 -3.14 -17.31
N VAL A 294 14.42 -4.33 -17.06
CA VAL A 294 14.16 -4.83 -15.69
C VAL A 294 15.46 -5.10 -14.93
N ASP A 295 16.48 -5.65 -15.60
CA ASP A 295 17.76 -5.96 -14.97
C ASP A 295 18.56 -4.68 -14.71
N GLN A 296 18.47 -3.70 -15.63
CA GLN A 296 19.07 -2.37 -15.46
C GLN A 296 18.46 -1.62 -14.27
N ALA A 297 17.13 -1.65 -14.14
CA ALA A 297 16.39 -1.02 -13.06
C ALA A 297 16.67 -1.69 -11.70
N TYR A 298 16.67 -3.03 -11.66
CA TYR A 298 17.02 -3.80 -10.47
C TYR A 298 18.45 -3.49 -10.01
N PHE A 299 19.42 -3.60 -10.92
CA PHE A 299 20.82 -3.30 -10.62
C PHE A 299 21.00 -1.88 -10.05
N ALA A 300 20.42 -0.87 -10.71
CA ALA A 300 20.52 0.52 -10.26
C ALA A 300 19.87 0.74 -8.89
N SER A 301 18.72 0.11 -8.64
CA SER A 301 18.04 0.15 -7.34
C SER A 301 18.91 -0.45 -6.25
N MET A 302 19.48 -1.64 -6.47
CA MET A 302 20.34 -2.30 -5.48
C MET A 302 21.64 -1.53 -5.23
N VAL A 303 22.25 -0.93 -6.26
CA VAL A 303 23.41 -0.04 -6.10
C VAL A 303 23.06 1.18 -5.24
N GLY A 304 21.90 1.79 -5.45
CA GLY A 304 21.41 2.89 -4.62
C GLY A 304 21.25 2.48 -3.16
N LYS A 305 20.56 1.36 -2.90
CA LYS A 305 20.36 0.81 -1.55
C LYS A 305 21.70 0.46 -0.88
N ALA A 306 22.62 -0.19 -1.60
CA ALA A 306 23.96 -0.51 -1.10
C ALA A 306 24.72 0.71 -0.56
N ARG A 307 24.46 1.87 -1.17
CA ARG A 307 25.05 3.17 -0.83
C ARG A 307 24.20 3.98 0.16
N GLY A 308 23.14 3.42 0.73
CA GLY A 308 22.31 4.09 1.74
C GLY A 308 21.29 5.06 1.16
N LEU A 309 20.91 4.92 -0.11
CA LEU A 309 19.84 5.72 -0.72
C LEU A 309 18.55 4.89 -0.81
N PRO A 310 17.42 5.39 -0.30
CA PRO A 310 16.11 4.84 -0.65
C PRO A 310 15.90 4.84 -2.17
N THR A 311 15.44 3.71 -2.72
CA THR A 311 15.18 3.54 -4.16
C THR A 311 13.85 2.86 -4.42
N LEU A 312 13.22 3.23 -5.52
CA LEU A 312 12.00 2.64 -6.04
C LEU A 312 12.31 1.93 -7.36
N TYR A 313 11.84 0.69 -7.50
CA TYR A 313 11.78 0.03 -8.80
C TYR A 313 10.44 0.37 -9.46
N PHE A 314 10.48 0.82 -10.70
CA PHE A 314 9.29 1.12 -11.48
C PHE A 314 9.16 0.16 -12.66
N SER A 315 7.93 -0.24 -12.95
CA SER A 315 7.53 -0.80 -14.24
C SER A 315 6.34 -0.02 -14.79
N GLY A 316 6.23 0.11 -16.11
CA GLY A 316 5.10 0.80 -16.71
C GLY A 316 4.94 0.47 -18.19
N GLN A 317 3.78 0.83 -18.73
CA GLN A 317 3.44 0.59 -20.14
C GLN A 317 3.48 1.88 -20.93
N GLY A 318 4.26 1.87 -22.02
CA GLY A 318 4.40 2.97 -22.95
C GLY A 318 3.60 2.75 -24.23
N VAL A 319 3.81 3.62 -25.21
CA VAL A 319 3.22 3.46 -26.55
C VAL A 319 3.70 2.19 -27.27
N ASP A 320 4.90 1.70 -26.94
CA ASP A 320 5.54 0.55 -27.61
C ASP A 320 5.76 -0.66 -26.69
N GLY A 321 5.09 -0.70 -25.53
CA GLY A 321 5.09 -1.84 -24.59
C GLY A 321 5.72 -1.53 -23.23
N GLY A 322 6.06 -2.59 -22.49
CA GLY A 322 6.52 -2.50 -21.12
C GLY A 322 7.95 -1.97 -20.97
N HIS A 323 8.19 -1.20 -19.91
CA HIS A 323 9.53 -0.71 -19.55
C HIS A 323 9.70 -0.69 -18.04
N ALA A 324 10.95 -0.81 -17.60
CA ALA A 324 11.32 -0.67 -16.21
C ALA A 324 12.43 0.36 -16.04
N TRP A 325 12.34 1.12 -14.97
CA TRP A 325 13.30 2.14 -14.58
C TRP A 325 13.37 2.22 -13.07
N PHE A 326 14.17 3.12 -12.53
CA PHE A 326 14.25 3.29 -11.08
C PHE A 326 14.11 4.75 -10.66
N GLY A 327 13.67 4.95 -9.43
CA GLY A 327 13.72 6.22 -8.74
C GLY A 327 14.62 6.13 -7.52
N TYR A 328 15.10 7.27 -7.05
CA TYR A 328 15.86 7.35 -5.81
C TYR A 328 15.69 8.69 -5.10
N MET A 329 16.02 8.69 -3.82
CA MET A 329 15.98 9.87 -2.98
C MET A 329 17.25 10.73 -3.20
N LYS A 330 17.13 11.73 -4.09
CA LYS A 330 18.21 12.63 -4.54
C LYS A 330 18.60 13.71 -3.52
N MET A 331 17.66 14.17 -2.70
CA MET A 331 17.90 15.03 -1.52
C MET A 331 17.03 14.53 -0.35
N ASP A 332 17.26 15.00 0.87
CA ASP A 332 16.62 14.51 2.10
C ASP A 332 15.08 14.69 2.11
N ASP A 333 14.55 15.38 1.11
CA ASP A 333 13.13 15.63 0.85
C ASP A 333 12.80 15.60 -0.66
N LYS A 334 13.70 15.08 -1.51
CA LYS A 334 13.51 15.12 -2.97
C LYS A 334 13.77 13.78 -3.62
N TRP A 335 12.73 13.28 -4.28
CA TRP A 335 12.81 12.10 -5.13
C TRP A 335 13.07 12.47 -6.59
N GLU A 336 13.87 11.65 -7.25
CA GLU A 336 14.06 11.63 -8.70
C GLU A 336 13.48 10.30 -9.18
N LEU A 337 12.32 10.32 -9.85
CA LEU A 337 11.51 9.13 -10.12
C LEU A 337 11.64 8.59 -11.55
N ASP A 338 12.38 9.26 -12.43
CA ASP A 338 12.42 8.97 -13.87
C ASP A 338 13.80 8.50 -14.35
N CYS A 339 14.65 7.95 -13.48
CA CYS A 339 16.01 7.55 -13.86
C CYS A 339 16.00 6.32 -14.76
N GLY A 340 16.31 6.52 -16.04
CA GLY A 340 16.23 5.47 -17.06
C GLY A 340 14.85 5.38 -17.74
N ARG A 341 13.92 6.31 -17.45
CA ARG A 341 12.62 6.38 -18.14
C ARG A 341 12.81 7.00 -19.53
N TYR A 342 12.35 6.31 -20.57
CA TYR A 342 12.48 6.81 -21.94
C TYR A 342 11.43 7.89 -22.25
N GLU A 343 11.88 9.13 -22.44
CA GLU A 343 11.00 10.30 -22.66
C GLU A 343 10.12 10.18 -23.92
N ASN A 344 10.58 9.47 -24.95
CA ASN A 344 9.89 9.32 -26.24
C ASN A 344 8.71 8.32 -26.22
N GLN A 345 8.53 7.57 -25.14
CA GLN A 345 7.55 6.48 -25.04
C GLN A 345 6.23 6.89 -24.37
N ASN A 346 6.09 8.15 -23.95
CA ASN A 346 4.89 8.75 -23.38
C ASN A 346 4.19 7.87 -22.32
N TYR A 347 4.99 7.25 -21.43
CA TYR A 347 4.49 6.47 -20.31
C TYR A 347 3.53 7.33 -19.49
N ALA A 348 2.28 6.89 -19.33
CA ALA A 348 1.28 7.62 -18.57
C ALA A 348 1.64 7.66 -17.07
N THR A 349 2.06 6.51 -16.53
CA THR A 349 2.56 6.31 -15.14
C THR A 349 3.62 5.22 -15.11
N GLY A 350 4.33 5.13 -13.98
CA GLY A 350 5.03 3.91 -13.57
C GLY A 350 4.44 3.40 -12.27
N GLU A 351 4.39 2.08 -12.14
CA GLU A 351 3.99 1.37 -10.94
C GLU A 351 5.24 0.98 -10.16
N ALA A 352 5.28 1.37 -8.89
CA ALA A 352 6.22 0.86 -7.90
C ALA A 352 5.43 0.17 -6.79
N LEU A 353 6.06 -0.74 -6.06
CA LEU A 353 5.44 -1.41 -4.92
C LEU A 353 5.86 -0.73 -3.62
N ASP A 354 4.93 -0.64 -2.67
CA ASP A 354 5.23 -0.28 -1.29
C ASP A 354 5.86 -1.50 -0.59
N PRO A 355 7.10 -1.44 -0.08
CA PRO A 355 7.72 -2.59 0.56
C PRO A 355 7.08 -3.09 1.85
N GLN A 356 6.22 -2.27 2.47
CA GLN A 356 5.48 -2.67 3.66
C GLN A 356 4.33 -3.62 3.29
N THR A 357 3.54 -3.27 2.27
CA THR A 357 2.35 -4.03 1.88
C THR A 357 2.55 -4.91 0.66
N TRP A 358 3.63 -4.68 -0.10
CA TRP A 358 3.90 -5.22 -1.43
C TRP A 358 2.80 -4.95 -2.47
N THR A 359 2.03 -3.87 -2.28
CA THR A 359 1.00 -3.43 -3.22
C THR A 359 1.47 -2.24 -4.06
N PRO A 360 0.88 -2.01 -5.25
CA PRO A 360 1.19 -0.83 -6.05
C PRO A 360 0.97 0.48 -5.29
N ILE A 361 1.91 1.40 -5.41
CA ILE A 361 1.81 2.77 -4.88
C ILE A 361 1.09 3.63 -5.92
N SER A 362 0.07 4.34 -5.50
CA SER A 362 -0.64 5.29 -6.36
C SER A 362 0.15 6.58 -6.62
N ASP A 363 -0.24 7.33 -7.66
CA ASP A 363 0.41 8.59 -8.04
C ASP A 363 0.36 9.64 -6.92
N HIS A 364 -0.77 9.73 -6.20
CA HIS A 364 -0.91 10.67 -5.09
C HIS A 364 -0.06 10.26 -3.88
N GLU A 365 0.07 8.97 -3.60
CA GLU A 365 0.93 8.47 -2.52
C GLU A 365 2.41 8.75 -2.80
N LEU A 366 2.88 8.56 -4.03
CA LEU A 366 4.24 8.97 -4.42
C LEU A 366 4.45 10.48 -4.23
N GLN A 367 3.44 11.30 -4.51
CA GLN A 367 3.50 12.74 -4.26
C GLN A 367 3.49 13.07 -2.76
N PHE A 368 2.75 12.33 -1.94
CA PHE A 368 2.73 12.50 -0.49
C PHE A 368 4.06 12.11 0.15
N LEU A 369 4.62 10.97 -0.26
CA LEU A 369 5.98 10.55 0.10
C LEU A 369 7.00 11.63 -0.26
N ALA A 370 6.93 12.17 -1.47
CA ALA A 370 7.86 13.21 -1.92
C ALA A 370 7.71 14.55 -1.17
N LYS A 371 6.53 14.85 -0.64
CA LYS A 371 6.26 16.08 0.13
C LYS A 371 6.34 15.89 1.64
N ARG A 372 6.60 14.67 2.12
CA ARG A 372 6.51 14.31 3.55
C ARG A 372 5.16 14.69 4.16
N PHE A 373 4.09 14.52 3.39
CA PHE A 373 2.75 14.96 3.79
C PHE A 373 2.27 14.24 5.06
N ARG A 374 2.58 12.94 5.17
CA ARG A 374 2.18 12.09 6.30
C ARG A 374 2.90 12.42 7.61
N ASP A 375 4.04 13.11 7.55
CA ASP A 375 4.78 13.59 8.74
C ASP A 375 4.13 14.81 9.41
N THR A 376 3.11 15.41 8.79
CA THR A 376 2.54 16.65 9.29
C THR A 376 1.66 16.42 10.54
N PRO A 377 1.70 17.33 11.54
CA PRO A 377 0.81 17.22 12.70
C PRO A 377 -0.68 17.22 12.36
N LEU A 378 -1.06 17.84 11.24
CA LEU A 378 -2.44 17.88 10.76
C LEU A 378 -2.87 16.54 10.18
N TYR A 379 -2.00 15.86 9.42
CA TYR A 379 -2.27 14.49 8.96
C TYR A 379 -2.45 13.55 10.14
N ALA A 380 -1.53 13.56 11.11
CA ALA A 380 -1.63 12.74 12.32
C ALA A 380 -2.93 12.98 13.10
N ALA A 381 -3.35 14.25 13.24
CA ALA A 381 -4.62 14.57 13.87
C ALA A 381 -5.84 14.09 13.05
N SER A 382 -5.79 14.19 11.73
CA SER A 382 -6.83 13.65 10.84
C SER A 382 -6.97 12.14 10.99
N GLN A 383 -5.85 11.40 11.07
CA GLN A 383 -5.85 9.95 11.32
C GLN A 383 -6.42 9.58 12.70
N ASP A 384 -6.11 10.34 13.75
CA ASP A 384 -6.73 10.13 15.06
C ASP A 384 -8.26 10.32 15.00
N ASP A 385 -8.76 11.32 14.25
CA ASP A 385 -10.21 11.55 14.07
C ASP A 385 -10.89 10.45 13.24
N ILE A 386 -10.22 9.90 12.21
CA ILE A 386 -10.68 8.75 11.43
C ILE A 386 -10.88 7.54 12.35
N MET A 387 -9.89 7.23 13.17
CA MET A 387 -9.96 6.14 14.15
C MET A 387 -11.13 6.33 15.14
N PHE A 388 -11.38 7.55 15.62
CA PHE A 388 -12.58 7.81 16.43
C PHE A 388 -13.88 7.58 15.63
N ALA A 389 -13.91 7.95 14.36
CA ALA A 389 -15.06 7.72 13.49
C ALA A 389 -15.39 6.23 13.37
N GLU A 390 -14.36 5.40 13.18
CA GLU A 390 -14.47 3.94 13.12
C GLU A 390 -14.99 3.35 14.43
N LEU A 391 -14.43 3.77 15.57
CA LEU A 391 -14.86 3.31 16.89
C LEU A 391 -16.32 3.68 17.20
N PHE A 392 -16.75 4.90 16.84
CA PHE A 392 -18.15 5.29 16.97
C PHE A 392 -19.07 4.48 16.07
N LEU A 393 -18.66 4.24 14.83
CA LEU A 393 -19.46 3.45 13.89
C LEU A 393 -19.60 2.00 14.35
N ALA A 394 -18.51 1.39 14.84
CA ALA A 394 -18.53 0.05 15.43
C ALA A 394 -19.46 -0.05 16.65
N SER A 395 -19.57 1.04 17.42
CA SER A 395 -20.46 1.15 18.58
C SER A 395 -21.91 1.57 18.23
N GLY A 396 -22.26 1.69 16.94
CA GLY A 396 -23.58 2.15 16.48
C GLY A 396 -23.90 3.64 16.73
N GLN A 397 -22.90 4.44 17.12
CA GLN A 397 -23.03 5.88 17.37
C GLN A 397 -22.83 6.69 16.07
N ASN A 398 -23.67 6.43 15.06
CA ASN A 398 -23.52 6.93 13.69
C ASN A 398 -23.34 8.46 13.58
N ASP A 399 -24.10 9.25 14.35
CA ASP A 399 -23.98 10.71 14.34
C ASP A 399 -22.61 11.18 14.86
N ARG A 400 -22.03 10.45 15.81
CA ARG A 400 -20.69 10.76 16.33
C ARG A 400 -19.61 10.33 15.34
N ALA A 401 -19.81 9.21 14.66
CA ALA A 401 -18.93 8.76 13.59
C ALA A 401 -18.85 9.82 12.48
N LEU A 402 -20.00 10.30 11.99
CA LEU A 402 -20.04 11.37 11.00
C LEU A 402 -19.36 12.66 11.47
N ARG A 403 -19.59 13.09 12.72
CA ARG A 403 -18.90 14.27 13.29
C ARG A 403 -17.39 14.09 13.39
N ALA A 404 -16.91 12.88 13.67
CA ALA A 404 -15.48 12.61 13.71
C ALA A 404 -14.87 12.63 12.30
N ALA A 405 -15.53 12.01 11.32
CA ALA A 405 -15.08 12.07 9.92
C ALA A 405 -15.11 13.50 9.35
N ASP A 406 -16.13 14.31 9.69
CA ASP A 406 -16.18 15.74 9.37
C ASP A 406 -15.01 16.52 9.99
N SER A 407 -14.64 16.19 11.23
CA SER A 407 -13.46 16.76 11.89
C SER A 407 -12.18 16.38 11.14
N ALA A 408 -12.01 15.10 10.79
CA ALA A 408 -10.84 14.63 10.05
C ALA A 408 -10.63 15.39 8.74
N ILE A 409 -11.71 15.60 7.97
CA ILE A 409 -11.70 16.38 6.72
C ILE A 409 -11.40 17.86 6.99
N SER A 410 -11.99 18.44 8.04
CA SER A 410 -11.78 19.86 8.39
C SER A 410 -10.33 20.13 8.81
N VAL A 411 -9.73 19.21 9.57
CA VAL A 411 -8.35 19.32 10.08
C VAL A 411 -7.32 19.14 8.96
N CYS A 412 -7.53 18.18 8.08
CA CYS A 412 -6.63 17.89 6.96
C CYS A 412 -7.44 17.58 5.70
N PRO A 413 -7.91 18.60 4.97
CA PRO A 413 -8.74 18.40 3.78
C PRO A 413 -7.98 17.72 2.63
N GLU A 414 -6.66 17.74 2.66
CA GLU A 414 -5.78 17.04 1.72
C GLU A 414 -5.65 15.53 2.00
N ASN A 415 -6.11 15.04 3.16
CA ASN A 415 -6.06 13.62 3.51
C ASN A 415 -7.23 12.84 2.84
N PRO A 416 -6.99 12.02 1.81
CA PRO A 416 -8.05 11.26 1.14
C PRO A 416 -8.73 10.24 2.07
N ASP A 417 -8.01 9.68 3.05
CA ASP A 417 -8.54 8.68 3.97
C ASP A 417 -9.74 9.23 4.76
N ALA A 418 -9.71 10.52 5.13
CA ALA A 418 -10.80 11.18 5.83
C ALA A 418 -12.08 11.28 4.98
N TRP A 419 -11.92 11.53 3.68
CA TRP A 419 -13.03 11.58 2.73
C TRP A 419 -13.59 10.19 2.44
N ASN A 420 -12.70 9.20 2.31
CA ASN A 420 -13.06 7.79 2.11
C ASN A 420 -13.80 7.22 3.32
N GLU A 421 -13.34 7.53 4.53
CA GLU A 421 -13.99 7.11 5.76
C GLU A 421 -15.41 7.69 5.87
N LYS A 422 -15.60 8.97 5.54
CA LYS A 422 -16.94 9.56 5.50
C LYS A 422 -17.83 8.90 4.44
N THR A 423 -17.30 8.57 3.26
CA THR A 423 -18.02 7.81 2.23
C THR A 423 -18.49 6.47 2.80
N ARG A 424 -17.60 5.71 3.42
CA ARG A 424 -17.88 4.42 4.03
C ARG A 424 -18.96 4.51 5.11
N ILE A 425 -18.90 5.53 5.99
CA ILE A 425 -19.93 5.76 7.02
C ILE A 425 -21.29 6.03 6.36
N LEU A 426 -21.34 6.91 5.35
CA LEU A 426 -22.59 7.24 4.65
C LEU A 426 -23.20 6.02 3.96
N GLU A 427 -22.38 5.17 3.34
CA GLU A 427 -22.83 3.93 2.71
C GLU A 427 -23.32 2.91 3.75
N LYS A 428 -22.54 2.66 4.80
CA LYS A 428 -22.88 1.68 5.85
C LYS A 428 -24.11 2.08 6.65
N THR A 429 -24.36 3.38 6.79
CA THR A 429 -25.56 3.92 7.46
C THR A 429 -26.74 4.12 6.50
N GLN A 430 -26.59 3.75 5.22
CA GLN A 430 -27.62 3.88 4.19
C GLN A 430 -28.14 5.31 4.06
N ALA A 431 -27.24 6.29 4.11
CA ALA A 431 -27.58 7.69 3.88
C ALA A 431 -28.24 7.85 2.51
N SER A 432 -29.11 8.86 2.39
CA SER A 432 -29.82 9.10 1.14
C SER A 432 -28.86 9.42 -0.01
N LEU A 433 -29.18 8.96 -1.22
CA LEU A 433 -28.35 9.20 -2.41
C LEU A 433 -27.99 10.68 -2.63
N PRO A 434 -28.87 11.67 -2.35
CA PRO A 434 -28.48 13.09 -2.40
C PRO A 434 -27.38 13.50 -1.41
N VAL A 435 -27.36 12.93 -0.20
CA VAL A 435 -26.33 13.21 0.81
C VAL A 435 -24.99 12.63 0.35
N LEU A 436 -24.99 11.36 -0.07
CA LEU A 436 -23.80 10.70 -0.59
C LEU A 436 -23.24 11.44 -1.82
N ARG A 437 -24.12 11.83 -2.76
CA ARG A 437 -23.75 12.64 -3.93
C ARG A 437 -23.07 13.95 -3.54
N THR A 438 -23.65 14.71 -2.60
CA THR A 438 -23.09 16.00 -2.16
C THR A 438 -21.69 15.83 -1.58
N HIS A 439 -21.47 14.79 -0.79
CA HIS A 439 -20.15 14.44 -0.24
C HIS A 439 -19.13 14.11 -1.34
N LEU A 440 -19.49 13.24 -2.28
CA LEU A 440 -18.62 12.83 -3.38
C LEU A 440 -18.31 13.98 -4.34
N GLU A 441 -19.25 14.90 -4.59
CA GLU A 441 -19.02 16.12 -5.38
C GLU A 441 -17.99 17.04 -4.69
N ALA A 442 -18.07 17.18 -3.37
CA ALA A 442 -17.10 17.94 -2.59
C ALA A 442 -15.70 17.28 -2.62
N ALA A 443 -15.62 15.96 -2.48
CA ALA A 443 -14.36 15.21 -2.57
C ALA A 443 -13.72 15.34 -3.97
N ALA A 444 -14.50 15.12 -5.04
CA ALA A 444 -14.02 15.28 -6.42
C ALA A 444 -13.50 16.70 -6.70
N LYS A 445 -14.11 17.72 -6.07
CA LYS A 445 -13.64 19.11 -6.15
C LYS A 445 -12.33 19.31 -5.38
N GLN A 446 -12.23 18.78 -4.16
CA GLN A 446 -11.04 18.88 -3.32
C GLN A 446 -9.81 18.31 -4.02
N PHE A 447 -9.94 17.13 -4.64
CA PHE A 447 -8.82 16.43 -5.26
C PHE A 447 -8.61 16.76 -6.74
N THR A 448 -8.99 17.97 -7.19
CA THR A 448 -8.84 18.36 -8.61
C THR A 448 -7.39 18.26 -9.12
N SER A 449 -6.39 18.43 -8.24
CA SER A 449 -4.95 18.29 -8.56
C SER A 449 -4.43 16.84 -8.57
N TYR A 450 -5.15 15.90 -7.94
CA TYR A 450 -4.78 14.49 -7.82
C TYR A 450 -5.72 13.67 -8.72
N ARG A 451 -5.24 13.35 -9.93
CA ARG A 451 -6.09 12.87 -11.03
C ARG A 451 -6.71 11.50 -10.76
N ASP A 452 -5.93 10.61 -10.16
CA ASP A 452 -6.34 9.30 -9.67
C ASP A 452 -7.48 9.45 -8.66
N LEU A 453 -7.27 10.16 -7.55
CA LEU A 453 -8.31 10.40 -6.54
C LEU A 453 -9.58 11.03 -7.13
N ARG A 454 -9.42 12.03 -8.00
CA ARG A 454 -10.56 12.66 -8.67
C ARG A 454 -11.37 11.67 -9.50
N VAL A 455 -10.70 10.79 -10.24
CA VAL A 455 -11.35 9.77 -11.06
C VAL A 455 -12.14 8.81 -10.19
N ASP A 456 -11.59 8.36 -9.06
CA ASP A 456 -12.27 7.46 -8.14
C ASP A 456 -13.59 8.07 -7.66
N TYR A 457 -13.58 9.34 -7.24
CA TYR A 457 -14.81 10.05 -6.84
C TYR A 457 -15.77 10.30 -8.03
N GLN A 458 -15.27 10.55 -9.25
CA GLN A 458 -16.12 10.66 -10.44
C GLN A 458 -16.82 9.35 -10.78
N VAL A 459 -16.12 8.21 -10.65
CA VAL A 459 -16.68 6.87 -10.85
C VAL A 459 -17.71 6.57 -9.76
N ALA A 460 -17.44 6.89 -8.50
CA ALA A 460 -18.41 6.76 -7.41
C ALA A 460 -19.67 7.61 -7.66
N LEU A 461 -19.52 8.85 -8.14
CA LEU A 461 -20.65 9.71 -8.53
C LEU A 461 -21.47 9.11 -9.67
N ALA A 462 -20.82 8.51 -10.67
CA ALA A 462 -21.51 7.84 -11.76
C ALA A 462 -22.35 6.66 -11.26
N LYS A 463 -21.81 5.86 -10.32
CA LYS A 463 -22.57 4.77 -9.65
C LYS A 463 -23.80 5.31 -8.91
N VAL A 464 -23.65 6.40 -8.15
CA VAL A 464 -24.78 7.05 -7.46
C VAL A 464 -25.83 7.57 -8.45
N ALA A 465 -25.42 8.20 -9.55
CA ALA A 465 -26.34 8.68 -10.58
C ALA A 465 -27.13 7.53 -11.24
N ARG A 466 -26.47 6.39 -11.53
CA ARG A 466 -27.18 5.19 -12.02
C ARG A 466 -28.17 4.65 -11.02
N ALA A 467 -27.82 4.58 -9.74
CA ALA A 467 -28.73 4.15 -8.68
C ALA A 467 -29.95 5.07 -8.53
N GLN A 468 -29.83 6.34 -8.92
CA GLN A 468 -30.94 7.31 -9.00
C GLN A 468 -31.76 7.20 -10.31
N GLY A 469 -31.39 6.32 -11.24
CA GLY A 469 -32.00 6.22 -12.57
C GLY A 469 -31.52 7.27 -13.57
N ASP A 470 -30.55 8.12 -13.21
CA ASP A 470 -30.00 9.17 -14.07
C ASP A 470 -28.81 8.66 -14.88
N SER A 471 -29.12 7.84 -15.88
CA SER A 471 -28.12 7.26 -16.79
C SER A 471 -27.38 8.33 -17.61
N THR A 472 -28.03 9.45 -17.91
CA THR A 472 -27.43 10.55 -18.68
C THR A 472 -26.28 11.22 -17.91
N THR A 473 -26.50 11.50 -16.62
CA THR A 473 -25.45 12.07 -15.76
C THR A 473 -24.32 11.06 -15.55
N ALA A 474 -24.65 9.79 -15.29
CA ALA A 474 -23.64 8.74 -15.14
C ALA A 474 -22.73 8.63 -16.38
N ASP A 475 -23.31 8.54 -17.57
CA ASP A 475 -22.56 8.48 -18.84
C ASP A 475 -21.77 9.77 -19.12
N THR A 476 -22.21 10.91 -18.59
CA THR A 476 -21.48 12.18 -18.72
C THR A 476 -20.27 12.21 -17.80
N LEU A 477 -20.40 11.74 -16.56
CA LEU A 477 -19.30 11.65 -15.60
C LEU A 477 -18.20 10.70 -16.09
N GLU A 478 -18.57 9.52 -16.61
CA GLU A 478 -17.60 8.58 -17.17
C GLU A 478 -16.88 9.15 -18.40
N ARG A 479 -17.63 9.76 -19.33
CA ARG A 479 -17.01 10.42 -20.49
C ARG A 479 -16.08 11.55 -20.07
N LEU A 480 -16.41 12.27 -19.01
CA LEU A 480 -15.57 13.32 -18.47
C LEU A 480 -14.27 12.73 -17.89
N ALA A 481 -14.35 11.69 -17.06
CA ALA A 481 -13.19 11.00 -16.50
C ALA A 481 -12.24 10.47 -17.60
N LEU A 482 -12.80 9.85 -18.65
CA LEU A 482 -12.04 9.39 -19.83
C LEU A 482 -11.37 10.56 -20.56
N SER A 483 -12.12 11.61 -20.89
CA SER A 483 -11.60 12.72 -21.72
C SER A 483 -10.54 13.56 -21.01
N GLN A 484 -10.63 13.72 -19.68
CA GLN A 484 -9.68 14.47 -18.87
C GLN A 484 -8.32 13.77 -18.76
N ASN A 485 -8.30 12.44 -18.87
CA ASN A 485 -7.11 11.64 -18.59
C ASN A 485 -6.46 11.05 -19.86
N LYS A 486 -7.20 10.88 -20.95
CA LYS A 486 -6.76 10.30 -22.24
C LYS A 486 -5.35 10.65 -22.74
N LYS A 487 -4.83 11.86 -22.49
CA LYS A 487 -3.51 12.32 -22.99
C LYS A 487 -2.35 12.13 -22.03
N LYS A 488 -2.61 12.13 -20.71
CA LYS A 488 -1.56 12.15 -19.66
C LYS A 488 -1.65 10.99 -18.68
N ARG A 489 -2.86 10.44 -18.49
CA ARG A 489 -3.20 9.30 -17.64
C ARG A 489 -4.09 8.34 -18.45
N SER A 490 -3.59 7.94 -19.62
CA SER A 490 -4.36 7.07 -20.51
C SER A 490 -4.65 5.71 -19.86
N ASP A 491 -3.80 5.26 -18.93
CA ASP A 491 -4.02 4.12 -18.02
C ASP A 491 -5.37 4.20 -17.30
N LEU A 492 -5.69 5.31 -16.62
CA LEU A 492 -6.99 5.49 -15.96
C LEU A 492 -8.15 5.42 -16.95
N SER A 493 -7.94 5.92 -18.17
CA SER A 493 -8.98 5.87 -19.20
C SER A 493 -9.16 4.47 -19.79
N VAL A 494 -8.07 3.71 -19.90
CA VAL A 494 -8.07 2.32 -20.33
C VAL A 494 -8.75 1.45 -19.27
N GLY A 495 -8.43 1.61 -17.98
CA GLY A 495 -9.09 0.85 -16.90
C GLY A 495 -10.61 1.00 -16.90
N ILE A 496 -11.12 2.24 -16.95
CA ILE A 496 -12.57 2.49 -17.05
C ILE A 496 -13.19 1.84 -18.30
N ALA A 497 -12.46 1.86 -19.42
CA ALA A 497 -12.91 1.25 -20.67
C ALA A 497 -12.90 -0.30 -20.59
N ALA A 498 -11.88 -0.87 -19.98
CA ALA A 498 -11.73 -2.31 -19.75
C ALA A 498 -12.87 -2.85 -18.88
N ASP A 499 -13.17 -2.20 -17.73
CA ASP A 499 -14.26 -2.60 -16.85
C ASP A 499 -15.62 -2.67 -17.57
N ARG A 500 -15.91 -1.65 -18.38
CA ARG A 500 -17.13 -1.59 -19.18
C ARG A 500 -17.19 -2.71 -20.22
N LEU A 501 -16.06 -3.02 -20.85
CA LEU A 501 -15.99 -4.09 -21.86
C LEU A 501 -16.09 -5.48 -21.21
N SER A 502 -15.38 -5.71 -20.10
CA SER A 502 -15.44 -6.95 -19.32
C SER A 502 -16.87 -7.25 -18.88
N SER A 503 -17.57 -6.24 -18.36
CA SER A 503 -18.98 -6.38 -17.96
C SER A 503 -19.89 -6.89 -19.10
N LEU A 504 -19.70 -6.41 -20.33
CA LEU A 504 -20.48 -6.85 -21.50
C LEU A 504 -20.08 -8.27 -21.94
N VAL A 505 -18.79 -8.61 -21.86
CA VAL A 505 -18.27 -9.94 -22.18
C VAL A 505 -18.78 -10.99 -21.19
N GLU A 506 -18.76 -10.69 -19.89
CA GLU A 506 -19.29 -11.54 -18.82
C GLU A 506 -20.79 -11.81 -18.99
N GLN A 507 -21.53 -10.79 -19.42
CA GLN A 507 -22.96 -10.90 -19.77
C GLN A 507 -23.20 -11.58 -21.12
N LYS A 508 -22.14 -12.04 -21.81
CA LYS A 508 -22.16 -12.67 -23.14
C LYS A 508 -22.80 -11.79 -24.23
N GLN A 509 -22.81 -10.48 -24.04
CA GLN A 509 -23.36 -9.51 -24.98
C GLN A 509 -22.31 -9.12 -26.04
N PHE A 510 -21.78 -10.11 -26.78
CA PHE A 510 -20.62 -9.93 -27.65
C PHE A 510 -20.82 -8.90 -28.77
N ASP A 511 -22.03 -8.73 -29.29
CA ASP A 511 -22.31 -7.71 -30.32
C ASP A 511 -22.25 -6.29 -29.75
N GLU A 512 -22.76 -6.07 -28.54
CA GLU A 512 -22.66 -4.78 -27.85
C GLU A 512 -21.23 -4.53 -27.36
N ALA A 513 -20.56 -5.57 -26.85
CA ALA A 513 -19.14 -5.53 -26.50
C ALA A 513 -18.29 -5.10 -27.71
N PHE A 514 -18.56 -5.65 -28.90
CA PHE A 514 -17.82 -5.28 -30.11
C PHE A 514 -18.08 -3.84 -30.57
N LYS A 515 -19.30 -3.31 -30.39
CA LYS A 515 -19.62 -1.89 -30.64
C LYS A 515 -18.86 -0.99 -29.66
N GLU A 516 -18.85 -1.33 -28.38
CA GLU A 516 -18.12 -0.58 -27.36
C GLU A 516 -16.60 -0.65 -27.61
N TYR A 517 -16.05 -1.83 -27.95
CA TYR A 517 -14.66 -2.00 -28.34
C TYR A 517 -14.25 -1.09 -29.50
N LYS A 518 -15.07 -1.00 -30.57
CA LYS A 518 -14.80 -0.08 -31.69
C LYS A 518 -14.78 1.39 -31.26
N LYS A 519 -15.69 1.77 -30.36
CA LYS A 519 -15.72 3.13 -29.78
C LYS A 519 -14.47 3.40 -28.96
N GLN A 520 -14.02 2.42 -28.17
CA GLN A 520 -12.80 2.49 -27.37
C GLN A 520 -11.55 2.56 -28.25
N ILE A 521 -11.44 1.77 -29.33
CA ILE A 521 -10.36 1.87 -30.32
C ILE A 521 -10.26 3.29 -30.90
N ASN A 522 -11.39 3.86 -31.34
CA ASN A 522 -11.40 5.20 -31.93
C ASN A 522 -11.05 6.28 -30.90
N GLY A 523 -11.43 6.06 -29.64
CA GLY A 523 -11.08 6.89 -28.51
C GLY A 523 -9.61 6.76 -28.16
N LEU A 524 -9.22 5.63 -27.59
CA LEU A 524 -7.97 5.42 -26.86
C LEU A 524 -6.87 4.76 -27.70
N GLY A 525 -7.18 4.14 -28.84
CA GLY A 525 -6.23 3.31 -29.57
C GLY A 525 -4.95 4.02 -30.05
N LYS A 526 -4.91 5.36 -30.11
CA LYS A 526 -3.68 6.12 -30.43
C LYS A 526 -2.83 6.51 -29.21
N THR A 527 -3.42 6.49 -28.02
CA THR A 527 -2.80 7.02 -26.78
C THR A 527 -2.72 5.99 -25.66
N GLY A 528 -3.38 4.86 -25.82
CA GLY A 528 -3.46 3.82 -24.81
C GLY A 528 -2.28 2.83 -24.81
N GLY A 529 -1.53 2.74 -25.91
CA GLY A 529 -0.28 1.97 -25.97
C GLY A 529 -0.43 0.52 -25.49
N GLY A 530 0.58 0.06 -24.73
CA GLY A 530 0.60 -1.25 -24.09
C GLY A 530 -0.62 -1.52 -23.21
N ASN A 531 -1.03 -0.58 -22.34
CA ASN A 531 -2.22 -0.75 -21.48
C ASN A 531 -3.46 -1.08 -22.31
N PHE A 532 -3.72 -0.35 -23.39
CA PHE A 532 -4.86 -0.65 -24.26
C PHE A 532 -4.75 -2.03 -24.91
N PHE A 533 -3.54 -2.46 -25.24
CA PHE A 533 -3.32 -3.80 -25.78
C PHE A 533 -3.61 -4.89 -24.75
N TYR A 534 -2.92 -4.86 -23.60
CA TYR A 534 -3.01 -5.93 -22.59
C TYR A 534 -4.34 -5.94 -21.81
N ASP A 535 -4.96 -4.77 -21.58
CA ASP A 535 -6.18 -4.71 -20.76
C ASP A 535 -7.48 -4.80 -21.58
N ILE A 536 -7.41 -4.50 -22.88
CA ILE A 536 -8.59 -4.42 -23.75
C ILE A 536 -8.45 -5.33 -24.97
N VAL A 537 -7.42 -5.15 -25.80
CA VAL A 537 -7.30 -5.86 -27.10
C VAL A 537 -7.15 -7.36 -26.91
N GLU A 538 -6.14 -7.79 -26.15
CA GLU A 538 -5.83 -9.21 -25.96
C GLU A 538 -6.95 -9.95 -25.22
N PRO A 539 -7.44 -9.49 -24.04
CA PRO A 539 -8.52 -10.17 -23.33
C PRO A 539 -9.79 -10.27 -24.18
N PHE A 540 -10.16 -9.21 -24.90
CA PHE A 540 -11.37 -9.21 -25.72
C PHE A 540 -11.26 -10.13 -26.94
N ALA A 541 -10.12 -10.09 -27.66
CA ALA A 541 -9.90 -10.96 -28.80
C ALA A 541 -9.89 -12.44 -28.39
N MET A 542 -9.25 -12.76 -27.26
CA MET A 542 -9.23 -14.12 -26.71
C MET A 542 -10.61 -14.57 -26.22
N ALA A 543 -11.41 -13.68 -25.62
CA ALA A 543 -12.79 -13.98 -25.24
C ALA A 543 -13.68 -14.28 -26.45
N LEU A 544 -13.54 -13.52 -27.55
CA LEU A 544 -14.25 -13.79 -28.81
C LEU A 544 -13.85 -15.13 -29.42
N LYS A 545 -12.55 -15.44 -29.44
CA LYS A 545 -12.04 -16.75 -29.89
C LYS A 545 -12.58 -17.89 -29.02
N GLY A 546 -12.55 -17.72 -27.70
CA GLY A 546 -13.12 -18.70 -26.75
C GLY A 546 -14.63 -18.91 -26.94
N ALA A 547 -15.35 -17.90 -27.42
CA ALA A 547 -16.76 -17.98 -27.79
C ALA A 547 -17.00 -18.55 -29.20
N GLY A 548 -15.94 -18.86 -29.97
CA GLY A 548 -16.01 -19.41 -31.33
C GLY A 548 -16.28 -18.38 -32.44
N ASP A 549 -16.18 -17.08 -32.15
CA ASP A 549 -16.35 -15.99 -33.12
C ASP A 549 -15.00 -15.54 -33.69
N ASP A 550 -14.31 -16.47 -34.37
CA ASP A 550 -12.97 -16.27 -34.92
C ASP A 550 -12.90 -15.04 -35.84
N ALA A 551 -13.94 -14.80 -36.64
CA ALA A 551 -14.01 -13.67 -37.55
C ALA A 551 -14.01 -12.32 -36.81
N LYS A 552 -14.74 -12.20 -35.69
CA LYS A 552 -14.67 -10.99 -34.86
C LYS A 552 -13.36 -10.88 -34.11
N ALA A 553 -12.79 -11.99 -33.65
CA ALA A 553 -11.49 -11.99 -32.99
C ALA A 553 -10.38 -11.47 -33.93
N GLU A 554 -10.29 -11.98 -35.15
CA GLU A 554 -9.34 -11.51 -36.17
C GLU A 554 -9.55 -10.03 -36.50
N ASN A 555 -10.81 -9.61 -36.65
CA ASN A 555 -11.15 -8.21 -36.90
C ASN A 555 -10.75 -7.29 -35.72
N ALA A 556 -10.95 -7.75 -34.49
CA ALA A 556 -10.58 -6.99 -33.30
C ALA A 556 -9.07 -6.68 -33.27
N VAL A 557 -8.24 -7.70 -33.56
CA VAL A 557 -6.77 -7.57 -33.60
C VAL A 557 -6.33 -6.69 -34.77
N ALA A 558 -6.89 -6.87 -35.97
CA ALA A 558 -6.57 -6.04 -37.13
C ALA A 558 -6.89 -4.55 -36.92
N LEU A 559 -8.05 -4.25 -36.29
CA LEU A 559 -8.41 -2.88 -35.91
C LEU A 559 -7.43 -2.30 -34.89
N ALA A 560 -7.02 -3.09 -33.90
CA ALA A 560 -6.06 -2.68 -32.89
C ALA A 560 -4.70 -2.34 -33.51
N ARG A 561 -4.13 -3.20 -34.36
CA ARG A 561 -2.84 -2.96 -35.02
C ARG A 561 -2.83 -1.64 -35.80
N LYS A 562 -3.91 -1.35 -36.53
CA LYS A 562 -4.05 -0.10 -37.29
C LYS A 562 -4.14 1.13 -36.40
N ALA A 563 -4.74 0.99 -35.22
CA ALA A 563 -4.93 2.08 -34.26
C ALA A 563 -3.68 2.37 -33.43
N LEU A 564 -3.06 1.32 -32.86
CA LEU A 564 -1.90 1.40 -31.97
C LEU A 564 -0.61 1.70 -32.70
N ARG A 565 -0.43 1.19 -33.93
CA ARG A 565 0.76 1.44 -34.78
C ARG A 565 2.08 1.19 -34.02
N PRO A 566 2.30 -0.02 -33.50
CA PRO A 566 3.51 -0.31 -32.73
C PRO A 566 4.78 -0.12 -33.57
N GLU A 567 5.90 0.19 -32.92
CA GLU A 567 7.17 0.39 -33.58
C GLU A 567 7.68 -0.96 -34.12
N PRO A 568 8.12 -1.07 -35.39
CA PRO A 568 8.60 -2.33 -35.93
C PRO A 568 9.76 -2.92 -35.10
N GLY A 569 9.55 -4.14 -34.57
CA GLY A 569 10.52 -4.81 -33.71
C GLY A 569 10.54 -4.33 -32.25
N GLY A 570 9.65 -3.41 -31.87
CA GLY A 570 9.36 -3.06 -30.49
C GLY A 570 8.57 -4.14 -29.75
N ILE A 571 8.45 -4.02 -28.43
CA ILE A 571 7.78 -5.01 -27.56
C ILE A 571 6.33 -5.20 -28.02
N LEU A 572 5.60 -4.10 -28.22
CA LEU A 572 4.19 -4.17 -28.61
C LEU A 572 4.00 -4.76 -30.03
N ASP A 573 4.91 -4.52 -30.97
CA ASP A 573 4.81 -5.13 -32.31
C ASP A 573 5.01 -6.65 -32.25
N VAL A 574 5.98 -7.08 -31.44
CA VAL A 574 6.29 -8.48 -31.19
C VAL A 574 5.08 -9.19 -30.56
N ASP A 575 4.51 -8.62 -29.50
CA ASP A 575 3.36 -9.21 -28.78
C ASP A 575 2.08 -9.19 -29.63
N MET A 576 1.86 -8.14 -30.43
CA MET A 576 0.76 -8.13 -31.40
C MET A 576 0.87 -9.26 -32.43
N LYS A 577 2.06 -9.57 -32.94
CA LYS A 577 2.25 -10.69 -33.88
C LYS A 577 1.92 -12.02 -33.23
N GLN A 578 2.23 -12.17 -31.95
CA GLN A 578 1.89 -13.37 -31.18
C GLN A 578 0.39 -13.51 -31.02
N LEU A 579 -0.32 -12.44 -30.65
CA LEU A 579 -1.78 -12.45 -30.57
C LEU A 579 -2.40 -12.81 -31.93
N GLU A 580 -1.92 -12.23 -33.03
CA GLU A 580 -2.38 -12.59 -34.39
C GLU A 580 -2.21 -14.09 -34.67
N ASN A 581 -1.04 -14.65 -34.35
CA ASN A 581 -0.78 -16.08 -34.51
C ASN A 581 -1.71 -16.94 -33.64
N ALA A 582 -1.94 -16.53 -32.39
CA ALA A 582 -2.83 -17.24 -31.46
C ALA A 582 -4.29 -17.20 -31.94
N ILE A 583 -4.74 -16.07 -32.47
CA ILE A 583 -6.08 -15.93 -33.03
C ILE A 583 -6.23 -16.74 -34.32
N SER A 584 -5.24 -16.74 -35.21
CA SER A 584 -5.28 -17.50 -36.47
C SER A 584 -4.99 -19.01 -36.31
N ALA A 585 -4.49 -19.45 -35.16
CA ALA A 585 -4.31 -20.88 -34.89
C ALA A 585 -5.68 -21.59 -34.87
N LYS A 586 -5.84 -22.57 -35.76
CA LYS A 586 -6.99 -23.48 -35.74
C LYS A 586 -6.96 -24.27 -34.43
N ALA A 587 -8.10 -24.43 -33.78
CA ALA A 587 -8.22 -25.32 -32.63
C ALA A 587 -7.67 -26.70 -33.02
N GLY A 588 -6.60 -27.12 -32.35
CA GLY A 588 -5.99 -28.43 -32.59
C GLY A 588 -7.01 -29.53 -32.31
N ASN A 589 -7.11 -30.48 -33.24
CA ASN A 589 -7.90 -31.72 -33.10
C ASN A 589 -7.50 -32.52 -31.86
#